data_AF-A0ABD0R7S4-F1
#
_entry.id   AF-A0ABD0R7S4-F1
#
_cell.length_a   1.000
_cell.length_b   1.000
_cell.length_c   1.000
_cell.angle_alpha   90.00
_cell.angle_beta   90.00
_cell.angle_gamma   90.00
#
_symmetry.space_group_name_H-M   'P 1'
#
loop_
_entity.id
_entity.type
_entity.pdbx_description
1 polymer ?
#
loop_
_entity_poly.entity_id
_entity_poly.type
_entity_poly.pdbx_seq_one_letter_code
_entity_poly.pdbx_strand_id
1 'polypeptide(L)' 'ACFLTLDPNTANNELSLSEENRTVTRVDEYQWYPDHPDRFDGLSFQVLCRESVCGRCYWEIEWSGHN' A
#
# COMPACT_ATOMS: atom_id res chain seq x y z
N ALA A 1 5.31 8.85 -16.97
CA ALA A 1 4.67 8.06 -15.90
C ALA A 1 5.45 8.27 -14.62
N CYS A 2 4.78 8.36 -13.49
CA CYS A 2 5.39 8.39 -12.18
C CYS A 2 5.58 6.95 -11.71
N PHE A 3 6.74 6.65 -11.15
CA PHE A 3 6.98 5.40 -10.46
C PHE A 3 6.61 5.63 -9.00
N LEU A 4 5.62 4.88 -8.52
CA LEU A 4 5.16 4.92 -7.15
C LEU A 4 5.51 3.59 -6.49
N THR A 5 5.96 3.68 -5.24
CA THR A 5 6.32 2.55 -4.41
C THR A 5 5.50 2.62 -3.14
N LEU A 6 4.81 1.53 -2.79
CA LEU A 6 4.01 1.47 -1.58
C LEU A 6 4.90 1.55 -0.34
N ASP A 7 4.46 2.27 0.68
CA ASP A 7 5.17 2.44 1.93
C ASP A 7 4.71 1.43 2.99
N PRO A 8 5.55 0.44 3.36
CA PRO A 8 5.22 -0.53 4.42
C PRO A 8 4.95 0.11 5.78
N ASN A 9 5.42 1.34 6.01
CA ASN A 9 5.17 2.05 7.27
C ASN A 9 3.72 2.55 7.38
N THR A 10 3.04 2.71 6.25
CA THR A 10 1.65 3.17 6.22
C THR A 10 0.65 2.02 6.06
N ALA A 11 1.10 0.90 5.48
CA ALA A 11 0.23 -0.24 5.17
C ALA A 11 -0.49 -0.78 6.40
N ASN A 12 -1.81 -0.93 6.30
CA ASN A 12 -2.57 -1.65 7.32
C ASN A 12 -2.09 -3.11 7.45
N ASN A 13 -2.22 -3.68 8.65
CA ASN A 13 -1.72 -5.02 8.94
C ASN A 13 -2.51 -6.14 8.25
N GLU A 14 -3.65 -5.88 7.63
CA GLU A 14 -4.39 -6.84 6.78
C GLU A 14 -4.03 -6.69 5.28
N LEU A 15 -2.99 -5.92 4.95
CA LEU A 15 -2.44 -5.77 3.61
C LEU A 15 -1.04 -6.35 3.52
N SER A 16 -0.81 -7.22 2.54
CA SER A 16 0.51 -7.73 2.20
C SER A 16 1.09 -6.98 1.00
N LEU A 17 2.34 -6.55 1.12
CA LEU A 17 3.10 -5.89 0.05
C LEU A 17 4.12 -6.86 -0.57
N SER A 18 4.17 -6.90 -1.89
CA SER A 18 5.07 -7.77 -2.65
C SER A 18 5.64 -7.06 -3.87
N GLU A 19 6.48 -7.76 -4.65
CA GLU A 19 7.08 -7.25 -5.88
C GLU A 19 7.76 -5.89 -5.68
N GLU A 20 8.67 -5.83 -4.70
CA GLU A 20 9.37 -4.59 -4.33
C GLU A 20 8.40 -3.47 -3.90
N ASN A 21 7.31 -3.84 -3.21
CA ASN A 21 6.23 -2.96 -2.77
C ASN A 21 5.50 -2.27 -3.93
N ARG A 22 5.33 -2.96 -5.07
CA ARG A 22 4.50 -2.49 -6.18
C ARG A 22 3.13 -3.14 -6.23
N THR A 23 2.99 -4.26 -5.55
CA THR A 23 1.74 -5.02 -5.49
C THR A 23 1.24 -5.05 -4.06
N VAL A 24 -0.08 -4.88 -3.90
CA VAL A 24 -0.78 -4.97 -2.62
C VAL A 24 -1.89 -6.02 -2.72
N THR A 25 -2.02 -6.84 -1.69
CA THR A 25 -3.07 -7.86 -1.60
C THR A 25 -3.69 -7.82 -0.22
N ARG A 26 -5.01 -7.86 -0.14
CA ARG A 26 -5.71 -8.05 1.13
C ARG A 26 -5.58 -9.51 1.55
N VAL A 27 -5.19 -9.72 2.80
CA VAL A 27 -4.99 -11.04 3.41
C VAL A 27 -5.75 -11.12 4.73
N ASP A 28 -6.21 -12.31 5.10
CA ASP A 28 -6.84 -12.53 6.42
C ASP A 28 -5.79 -12.65 7.54
N GLU A 29 -4.53 -12.88 7.17
CA GLU A 29 -3.40 -13.03 8.08
C GLU A 29 -2.83 -11.67 8.47
N TYR A 30 -2.73 -11.42 9.78
CA TYR A 30 -2.12 -10.20 10.30
C TYR A 30 -0.62 -10.14 9.94
N GLN A 31 -0.25 -9.13 9.16
CA GLN A 31 1.11 -8.83 8.78
C GLN A 31 1.84 -8.13 9.94
N TRP A 32 2.96 -8.71 10.36
CA TRP A 32 3.77 -8.24 11.48
C TRP A 32 4.70 -7.08 11.08
N TYR A 33 4.12 -5.99 10.60
CA TYR A 33 4.90 -4.79 10.36
C TYR A 33 5.34 -4.14 11.69
N PRO A 34 6.51 -3.48 11.74
CA PRO A 34 6.92 -2.70 12.90
C PRO A 34 5.92 -1.58 13.22
N ASP A 35 5.69 -1.32 14.50
CA ASP A 35 4.84 -0.20 14.93
C ASP A 35 5.35 1.12 14.34
N HIS A 36 4.43 1.91 13.78
CA HIS A 36 4.75 3.19 13.15
C HIS A 36 3.57 4.16 13.30
N PRO A 37 3.81 5.45 13.62
CA PRO A 37 2.74 6.43 13.84
C PRO A 37 1.88 6.69 12.58
N ASP A 38 2.46 6.49 11.39
CA ASP A 38 1.77 6.71 10.11
C ASP A 38 0.98 5.48 9.63
N ARG A 39 0.96 4.39 10.41
CA ARG A 39 0.30 3.14 10.03
C ARG A 39 -1.21 3.31 10.11
N PHE A 40 -1.90 2.90 9.04
CA PHE A 40 -3.35 2.75 9.09
C PHE A 40 -3.73 1.58 9.98
N ASP A 41 -4.64 1.80 10.92
CA ASP A 41 -5.13 0.81 11.88
C ASP A 41 -6.65 0.57 11.76
N GLY A 42 -7.19 -0.27 12.64
CA GLY A 42 -8.60 -0.60 12.68
C GLY A 42 -9.12 -1.28 11.40
N LEU A 43 -10.36 -0.97 11.02
CA LEU A 43 -11.07 -1.59 9.88
C LEU A 43 -10.73 -0.95 8.53
N SER A 44 -9.52 -0.40 8.38
CA SER A 44 -9.12 0.33 7.17
C SER A 44 -8.10 -0.46 6.35
N PHE A 45 -8.41 -0.74 5.08
CA PHE A 45 -7.53 -1.45 4.16
C PHE A 45 -6.78 -0.45 3.26
N GLN A 46 -5.94 0.38 3.87
CA GLN A 46 -5.25 1.48 3.17
C GLN A 46 -3.73 1.38 3.25
N VAL A 47 -3.06 1.97 2.25
CA VAL A 47 -1.61 2.13 2.15
C VAL A 47 -1.32 3.35 1.27
N LEU A 48 -0.27 4.10 1.58
CA LEU A 48 0.21 5.22 0.75
C LEU A 48 1.48 4.83 -0.01
N CYS A 49 1.79 5.62 -1.03
CA CYS A 49 3.09 5.57 -1.69
C CYS A 49 4.11 6.44 -0.94
N ARG A 50 5.39 6.11 -1.04
CA ARG A 50 6.50 6.88 -0.44
C ARG A 50 6.67 8.23 -1.11
N GLU A 51 6.41 8.29 -2.41
CA GLU A 51 6.65 9.45 -3.24
C GLU A 51 5.54 10.49 -3.04
N SER A 52 5.92 11.71 -2.71
CA SER A 52 5.03 12.86 -2.84
C SER A 52 5.03 13.33 -4.29
N VAL A 53 3.84 13.46 -4.88
CA VAL A 53 3.68 13.93 -6.25
C VAL A 53 3.29 15.41 -6.28
N CYS A 54 3.85 16.17 -7.23
CA CYS A 54 3.48 17.56 -7.48
C CYS A 54 3.37 17.82 -8.98
N GLY A 55 2.58 18.83 -9.37
CA GLY A 55 2.32 19.12 -10.78
C GLY A 55 1.47 18.04 -11.46
N ARG A 56 1.76 17.71 -12.73
CA ARG A 56 1.02 16.69 -13.48
C ARG A 56 1.73 15.35 -13.39
N CYS A 57 1.05 14.34 -12.84
CA CYS A 57 1.54 12.99 -12.64
C CYS A 57 0.52 11.98 -13.20
N TYR A 58 1.03 10.86 -13.72
CA TYR A 58 0.22 9.77 -14.28
C TYR A 58 0.80 8.43 -13.84
N TRP A 59 -0.06 7.51 -13.42
CA TRP A 59 0.26 6.14 -13.02
C TRP A 59 -0.87 5.21 -13.45
N GLU A 60 -0.55 3.92 -13.56
CA GLU A 60 -1.48 2.86 -13.92
C GLU A 60 -1.38 1.76 -12.85
N ILE A 61 -2.47 1.05 -12.61
CA ILE A 61 -2.48 -0.19 -11.83
C ILE A 61 -3.18 -1.28 -12.63
N GLU A 62 -2.70 -2.50 -12.43
CA GLU A 62 -3.47 -3.69 -12.74
C GLU A 62 -4.27 -4.07 -11.49
N TRP A 63 -5.54 -4.40 -11.68
CA TRP A 63 -6.44 -4.80 -10.59
C TRP A 63 -7.04 -6.15 -10.89
N SER A 64 -6.89 -7.10 -9.96
CA SER A 64 -7.60 -8.37 -9.97
C SER A 64 -8.31 -8.57 -8.63
N GLY A 65 -9.61 -8.86 -8.67
CA GLY A 65 -10.46 -9.04 -7.49
C GLY A 65 -11.87 -9.46 -7.89
N HIS A 66 -12.59 -10.10 -6.97
CA HIS A 66 -14.00 -10.45 -7.15
C HIS A 66 -14.90 -9.37 -6.51
N ASN A 67 -16.01 -9.04 -7.18
CA ASN A 67 -17.04 -8.11 -6.70
C ASN A 67 -17.88 -8.71 -5.56
#